data_AF-A0A212KQD4-F1
#
_entry.id   AF-A0A212KQD4-F1
#
_cell.length_a   1.000
_cell.length_b   1.000
_cell.length_c   1.000
_cell.angle_alpha   90.00
_cell.angle_beta   90.00
_cell.angle_gamma   90.00
#
_symmetry.space_group_name_H-M   'P 1'
#
loop_
_entity.id
_entity.type
_entity.pdbx_description
1 polymer ?
#
loop_
_entity_poly.entity_id
_entity_poly.type
_entity_poly.pdbx_seq_one_letter_code
_entity_poly.pdbx_strand_id
1 'polypeptide(L)'
;MFFATRSPKEYGVDIEGLLEFGASPRASIALARASKACAFLEGRGFVTPHDVKSISKEILRHRLKLSYEAQAEELNTDQVIDRILKTIMVP
;
A
#
# COMPACT_ATOMS: atom_id res chain seq x y z
N MET A 1 -1.71 6.27 -2.78
CA MET A 1 -1.28 5.04 -2.09
C MET A 1 0.20 5.03 -1.72
N PHE A 2 1.16 5.03 -2.66
CA PHE A 2 2.59 5.02 -2.26
C PHE A 2 3.02 6.30 -1.53
N PHE A 3 2.53 7.48 -1.93
CA PHE A 3 2.82 8.73 -1.23
C PHE A 3 2.41 8.70 0.25
N ALA A 4 1.32 8.00 0.59
CA ALA A 4 0.87 7.86 1.98
C ALA A 4 1.86 7.08 2.85
N THR A 5 2.72 6.22 2.26
CA THR A 5 3.79 5.53 2.99
C THR A 5 5.00 6.43 3.27
N ARG A 6 5.10 7.59 2.59
CA ARG A 6 6.23 8.53 2.72
C ARG A 6 5.84 9.83 3.44
N SER A 7 4.60 10.28 3.26
CA SER A 7 4.04 11.48 3.86
C SER A 7 2.70 11.17 4.54
N PRO A 8 2.66 10.31 5.57
CA PRO A 8 1.40 9.80 6.13
C PRO A 8 0.46 10.89 6.65
N LYS A 9 0.99 11.97 7.25
CA LYS A 9 0.23 13.13 7.73
C LYS A 9 -0.61 13.81 6.65
N GLU A 10 -0.07 13.95 5.43
CA GLU A 10 -0.79 14.61 4.32
C GLU A 10 -2.01 13.81 3.86
N TYR A 11 -2.02 12.51 4.13
CA TYR A 11 -3.09 11.58 3.73
C TYR A 11 -3.94 11.14 4.92
N GLY A 12 -3.76 11.75 6.11
CA GLY A 12 -4.50 11.42 7.33
C GLY A 12 -4.27 10.00 7.85
N VAL A 13 -3.15 9.35 7.47
CA VAL A 13 -2.85 7.96 7.85
C VAL A 13 -2.02 7.94 9.13
N ASP A 14 -2.49 7.20 10.14
CA ASP A 14 -1.80 7.04 11.42
C ASP A 14 -0.74 5.93 11.38
N ILE A 15 0.37 6.23 10.69
CA ILE A 15 1.55 5.36 10.56
C ILE A 15 2.87 6.13 10.73
N GLU A 16 2.82 7.34 11.28
CA GLU A 16 4.01 8.15 11.48
C GLU A 16 4.97 7.45 12.46
N GLY A 17 6.26 7.43 12.14
CA GLY A 17 7.26 6.75 12.96
C GLY A 17 7.24 5.22 12.88
N LEU A 18 6.25 4.60 12.20
CA LEU A 18 6.19 3.14 12.05
C LEU A 18 7.05 2.59 10.90
N LEU A 19 7.48 3.45 9.98
CA LEU A 19 8.26 3.10 8.80
C LEU A 19 9.62 3.76 8.84
N GLU A 20 10.68 2.96 8.76
CA GLU A 20 12.05 3.43 8.52
C GLU A 20 12.17 3.95 7.08
N PHE A 21 11.50 3.27 6.13
CA PHE A 21 11.36 3.76 4.77
C PHE A 21 10.09 3.24 4.07
N GLY A 22 9.44 4.18 3.37
CA GLY A 22 8.24 3.94 2.57
C GLY A 22 8.50 3.42 1.17
N ALA A 23 7.42 3.16 0.43
CA ALA A 23 7.47 2.59 -0.91
C ALA A 23 8.03 3.58 -1.94
N SER A 24 8.88 3.07 -2.85
CA SER A 24 9.44 3.85 -3.95
C SER A 24 8.43 4.08 -5.10
N PRO A 25 8.70 5.02 -6.03
CA PRO A 25 7.87 5.19 -7.24
C PRO A 25 7.70 3.91 -8.07
N ARG A 26 8.58 2.91 -7.92
CA ARG A 26 8.41 1.60 -8.58
C ARG A 26 7.17 0.86 -8.08
N ALA A 27 6.71 1.12 -6.86
CA ALA A 27 5.49 0.54 -6.33
C ALA A 27 4.25 1.03 -7.08
N SER A 28 4.18 2.30 -7.48
CA SER A 28 3.03 2.82 -8.24
C SER A 28 2.93 2.19 -9.63
N ILE A 29 4.07 2.00 -10.31
CA ILE A 29 4.15 1.32 -11.61
C ILE A 29 3.69 -0.13 -11.48
N ALA A 30 4.19 -0.84 -10.46
CA ALA A 30 3.81 -2.22 -10.21
C ALA A 30 2.31 -2.35 -9.90
N LEU A 31 1.77 -1.47 -9.05
CA LEU A 31 0.33 -1.40 -8.74
C LEU A 31 -0.50 -1.22 -10.00
N ALA A 32 -0.16 -0.24 -10.84
CA ALA A 32 -0.90 0.03 -12.07
C ALA A 32 -0.88 -1.16 -13.05
N ARG A 33 0.25 -1.85 -13.20
CA ARG A 33 0.36 -3.01 -14.10
C ARG A 33 -0.40 -4.23 -13.57
N ALA A 34 -0.23 -4.54 -12.29
CA ALA A 34 -0.89 -5.68 -11.66
C ALA A 34 -2.41 -5.50 -11.60
N SER A 35 -2.90 -4.28 -11.30
CA SER A 35 -4.35 -4.01 -11.26
C SER A 35 -4.99 -4.16 -12.64
N LYS A 36 -4.30 -3.75 -13.72
CA LYS A 36 -4.75 -3.98 -15.10
C LYS A 36 -4.76 -5.47 -15.46
N ALA A 37 -3.74 -6.20 -15.05
CA ALA A 37 -3.70 -7.64 -15.25
C ALA A 37 -4.85 -8.36 -14.51
N CYS A 38 -5.14 -7.97 -13.26
CA CYS A 38 -6.24 -8.52 -12.49
C CYS A 38 -7.59 -8.26 -13.19
N ALA A 39 -7.86 -7.02 -13.57
CA ALA A 39 -9.07 -6.66 -14.28
C ALA A 39 -9.22 -7.43 -15.60
N PHE A 40 -8.13 -7.59 -16.35
CA PHE A 40 -8.12 -8.34 -17.61
C PHE A 40 -8.41 -9.83 -17.40
N LEU A 41 -7.82 -10.46 -16.38
CA LEU A 41 -8.07 -11.87 -16.03
C LEU A 41 -9.52 -12.10 -15.60
N GLU A 42 -10.18 -11.08 -15.03
CA GLU A 42 -11.61 -11.11 -14.71
C GLU A 42 -12.52 -10.74 -15.90
N GLY A 43 -11.97 -10.56 -17.11
CA GLY A 43 -12.74 -10.22 -18.31
C GLY A 43 -13.22 -8.77 -18.36
N ARG A 44 -12.69 -7.89 -17.51
CA ARG A 44 -13.04 -6.46 -17.47
C ARG A 44 -12.04 -5.63 -18.27
N GLY A 45 -12.56 -4.65 -19.03
CA GLY A 45 -11.76 -3.69 -19.80
C GLY A 45 -11.26 -2.49 -19.00
N PHE A 46 -11.58 -2.40 -17.71
CA PHE A 46 -11.24 -1.27 -16.85
C PHE A 46 -10.87 -1.72 -15.44
N VAL A 47 -9.97 -0.95 -14.81
CA VAL A 47 -9.51 -1.18 -13.43
C VAL A 47 -10.50 -0.58 -12.46
N THR A 48 -10.84 -1.32 -11.42
CA THR A 48 -11.66 -0.86 -10.29
C THR A 48 -10.79 -0.60 -9.06
N PRO A 49 -11.28 0.22 -8.10
CA PRO A 49 -10.72 0.30 -6.75
C PRO A 49 -10.38 -1.04 -6.10
N HIS A 50 -11.21 -2.06 -6.34
CA HIS A 50 -11.03 -3.39 -5.77
C HIS A 50 -9.75 -4.06 -6.27
N ASP A 51 -9.45 -3.96 -7.57
CA ASP A 51 -8.24 -4.52 -8.18
C ASP A 51 -6.96 -3.97 -7.57
N VAL A 52 -6.96 -2.67 -7.25
CA VAL A 52 -5.80 -2.03 -6.63
C VAL A 52 -5.65 -2.55 -5.21
N LYS A 53 -6.75 -2.62 -4.44
CA LYS A 53 -6.74 -3.08 -3.04
C LYS A 53 -6.34 -4.54 -2.93
N SER A 54 -6.84 -5.40 -3.80
CA SER A 54 -6.62 -6.85 -3.75
C SER A 54 -5.16 -7.24 -3.96
N ILE A 55 -4.41 -6.48 -4.76
CA ILE A 55 -3.00 -6.76 -5.08
C ILE A 55 -2.00 -5.92 -4.26
N SER A 56 -2.52 -5.02 -3.41
CA SER A 56 -1.71 -4.03 -2.70
C SER A 56 -0.73 -4.64 -1.70
N LYS A 57 -1.13 -5.70 -0.99
CA LYS A 57 -0.27 -6.34 0.01
C LYS A 57 0.90 -7.04 -0.66
N GLU A 58 0.63 -7.76 -1.75
CA GLU A 58 1.60 -8.50 -2.55
C GLU A 58 2.70 -7.59 -3.05
N ILE A 59 2.35 -6.36 -3.46
CA ILE A 59 3.32 -5.37 -3.93
C ILE A 59 4.04 -4.67 -2.79
N LEU A 60 3.33 -4.23 -1.74
CA LEU A 60 3.91 -3.35 -0.72
C LEU A 60 4.65 -4.10 0.41
N ARG A 61 4.28 -5.34 0.72
CA ARG A 61 4.80 -6.10 1.89
C ARG A 61 6.33 -6.21 1.91
N HIS A 62 6.94 -6.34 0.75
CA HIS A 62 8.40 -6.48 0.58
C HIS A 62 9.08 -5.15 0.18
N ARG A 63 8.33 -4.04 0.18
CA ARG A 63 8.79 -2.70 -0.27
C ARG A 63 8.74 -1.64 0.84
N LEU A 64 8.28 -2.03 2.02
CA LEU A 64 8.23 -1.21 3.21
C LEU A 64 9.18 -1.82 4.23
N LYS A 65 9.92 -0.97 4.95
CA LYS A 65 10.65 -1.41 6.14
C LYS A 65 10.09 -0.70 7.35
N LEU A 66 9.74 -1.52 8.34
CA LEU A 66 9.26 -1.07 9.64
C LEU A 66 10.41 -0.42 10.41
N SER A 67 10.08 0.58 11.22
CA SER A 67 11.00 1.13 12.19
C SER A 67 11.29 0.13 13.32
N TYR A 68 12.34 0.40 14.09
CA TYR A 68 12.68 -0.41 15.24
C TYR A 68 11.56 -0.38 16.29
N GLU A 69 10.93 0.79 16.51
CA GLU A 69 9.79 0.93 17.43
C GLU A 69 8.61 0.05 16.98
N ALA A 70 8.26 0.08 15.69
CA ALA A 70 7.17 -0.75 15.16
C ALA A 70 7.45 -2.25 15.30
N GLN A 71 8.70 -2.67 15.12
CA GLN A 71 9.10 -4.06 15.34
C GLN A 71 9.02 -4.45 16.83
N ALA A 72 9.41 -3.54 17.72
CA ALA A 72 9.31 -3.74 19.18
C ALA A 72 7.85 -3.84 19.65
N GLU A 73 6.92 -3.15 18.98
CA GLU A 73 5.46 -3.27 19.18
C GLU A 73 4.84 -4.50 18.51
N GLU A 74 5.66 -5.41 17.97
CA GLU A 74 5.22 -6.62 17.24
C GLU A 74 4.31 -6.33 16.03
N LEU A 75 4.42 -5.12 15.46
CA LEU A 75 3.69 -4.77 14.25
C LEU A 75 4.29 -5.48 13.05
N ASN A 76 3.41 -5.95 12.17
CA ASN A 76 3.81 -6.51 10.88
C ASN A 76 3.49 -5.55 9.72
N THR A 77 4.20 -5.72 8.60
CA THR A 77 4.03 -4.86 7.43
C THR A 77 2.60 -4.90 6.88
N ASP A 78 1.91 -6.03 7.01
CA ASP A 78 0.54 -6.19 6.54
C ASP A 78 -0.45 -5.33 7.33
N GLN A 79 -0.27 -5.24 8.65
CA GLN A 79 -1.08 -4.38 9.52
C GLN A 79 -0.89 -2.91 9.14
N VAL A 80 0.33 -2.49 8.83
CA VAL A 80 0.61 -1.13 8.35
C VAL A 80 -0.06 -0.87 7.00
N ILE A 81 0.02 -1.84 6.07
CA ILE A 81 -0.66 -1.75 4.76
C ILE A 81 -2.19 -1.69 4.94
N ASP A 82 -2.74 -2.46 5.88
CA ASP A 82 -4.18 -2.44 6.19
C ASP A 82 -4.63 -1.09 6.74
N ARG A 83 -3.83 -0.45 7.60
CA ARG A 83 -4.10 0.93 8.08
C ARG A 83 -4.16 1.91 6.90
N ILE A 84 -3.18 1.85 6.01
CA ILE A 84 -3.12 2.68 4.79
C ILE A 84 -4.36 2.44 3.91
N LEU A 85 -4.72 1.19 3.67
CA LEU A 85 -5.83 0.79 2.81
C LEU A 85 -7.21 1.17 3.36
N LYS A 86 -7.35 1.22 4.69
CA LYS A 86 -8.58 1.66 5.36
C LYS A 86 -8.77 3.17 5.30
N THR A 87 -7.69 3.93 5.48
CA THR A 87 -7.77 5.40 5.51
C THR A 87 -7.88 6.01 4.12
N ILE A 88 -7.20 5.45 3.11
CA ILE A 88 -7.25 5.99 1.76
C ILE A 88 -8.59 5.61 1.12
N MET A 89 -9.47 6.61 1.01
CA MET A 89 -10.65 6.55 0.15
C MET A 89 -10.22 6.26 -1.29
N VAL A 90 -10.90 5.30 -1.91
CA VAL A 90 -10.76 5.08 -3.35
C VAL A 90 -11.88 5.88 -4.03
N PRO A 91 -11.54 6.75 -4.99
CA PRO A 91 -12.54 7.48 -5.77
C PRO A 91 -13.35 6.54 -6.68
#